data_AF-A0A5N5THV2-F1
#
_entry.id   AF-A0A5N5THV2-F1
#
_cell.length_a   1.000
_cell.length_b   1.000
_cell.length_c   1.000
_cell.angle_alpha   90.00
_cell.angle_beta   90.00
_cell.angle_gamma   90.00
#
_symmetry.space_group_name_H-M   'P 1'
#
loop_
_entity.id
_entity.type
_entity.pdbx_description
1 polymer ?
#
loop_
_entity_poly.entity_id
_entity_poly.type
_entity_poly.pdbx_seq_one_letter_code
_entity_poly.pdbx_strand_id
1 'polypeptide(L)'
;MTSNGVFIPYLGRLQLGEIEFYDARKNAVDTTLGEATSGMEQIGRIQMRTRRTLRGHLAKIYAMHWGSDSRHSNMLNGLLCIL
;
A
#
# COMPACT_ATOMS: atom_id res chain seq x y z
N MET A 1 14.32 32.95 -42.66
CA MET A 1 14.99 32.46 -41.44
C MET A 1 14.04 31.49 -40.76
N THR A 2 14.58 30.35 -40.36
CA THR A 2 13.93 29.08 -40.08
C THR A 2 13.19 29.05 -38.75
N SER A 3 12.01 28.42 -38.71
CA SER A 3 11.72 27.37 -37.74
C SER A 3 10.40 26.69 -38.10
N ASN A 4 10.53 25.51 -38.70
CA ASN A 4 9.47 24.56 -38.96
C ASN A 4 8.85 24.11 -37.62
N GLY A 5 7.67 24.64 -37.28
CA GLY A 5 6.84 24.10 -36.20
C GLY A 5 6.07 22.90 -36.73
N VAL A 6 6.65 21.71 -36.60
CA VAL A 6 5.97 20.44 -36.92
C VAL A 6 4.74 20.33 -36.02
N PHE A 7 3.54 20.50 -36.59
CA PHE A 7 2.30 20.13 -35.93
C PHE A 7 2.31 18.60 -35.81
N ILE A 8 2.54 18.08 -34.61
CA ILE A 8 2.49 16.64 -34.31
C ILE A 8 1.06 16.34 -33.82
N PRO A 9 0.14 15.86 -34.67
CA PRO A 9 -1.25 15.58 -34.28
C PRO A 9 -1.41 14.34 -33.37
N TYR A 10 -0.30 13.66 -33.03
CA TYR A 10 -0.31 12.43 -32.25
C TYR A 10 -0.02 12.63 -30.75
N LEU A 11 0.39 13.83 -30.32
CA LEU A 11 0.63 14.13 -28.90
C LEU A 11 -0.66 14.41 -28.10
N GLY A 12 -1.79 14.62 -28.77
CA GLY A 12 -3.08 14.87 -28.10
C GLY A 12 -3.78 13.62 -27.56
N ARG A 13 -3.56 12.44 -28.16
CA ARG A 13 -4.31 11.21 -27.81
C ARG A 13 -3.80 10.53 -26.53
N LEU A 14 -2.51 10.65 -26.20
CA LEU A 14 -1.94 10.05 -24.99
C LEU A 14 -2.32 10.83 -23.73
N GLN A 15 -2.50 12.15 -23.83
CA GLN A 15 -2.84 13.01 -22.69
C GLN A 15 -4.32 12.92 -22.29
N LEU A 16 -5.22 12.62 -23.25
CA LEU A 16 -6.66 12.53 -23.00
C LEU A 16 -7.05 11.36 -22.09
N GLY A 17 -6.42 10.19 -22.25
CA GLY A 17 -6.74 9.02 -21.42
C GLY A 17 -6.36 9.20 -19.96
N GLU A 18 -5.20 9.82 -19.67
CA GLU A 18 -4.76 10.07 -18.29
C GLU A 18 -5.65 11.09 -17.56
N ILE A 19 -6.18 12.08 -18.29
CA ILE A 19 -7.12 13.08 -17.77
C ILE A 19 -8.48 12.43 -17.48
N GLU A 20 -8.97 11.55 -18.36
CA GLU A 20 -10.22 10.80 -18.13
C GLU A 20 -10.16 9.94 -16.87
N PHE A 21 -9.06 9.23 -16.62
CA PHE A 21 -8.88 8.46 -15.38
C PHE A 21 -8.73 9.34 -14.14
N TYR A 22 -8.18 10.54 -14.28
CA TYR A 22 -8.11 11.51 -13.19
C TYR A 22 -9.50 12.04 -12.84
N ASP A 23 -10.26 12.48 -13.84
CA ASP A 23 -11.60 13.04 -13.66
C ASP A 23 -12.59 11.99 -13.17
N ALA A 24 -12.53 10.76 -13.70
CA ALA A 24 -13.35 9.65 -13.22
C ALA A 24 -13.07 9.31 -11.75
N ARG A 25 -11.80 9.31 -11.33
CA ARG A 25 -11.45 9.12 -9.91
C ARG A 25 -11.96 10.28 -9.06
N LYS A 26 -11.76 11.51 -9.50
CA LYS A 26 -12.21 12.71 -8.78
C LYS A 26 -13.73 12.73 -8.58
N ASN A 27 -14.49 12.32 -9.59
CA ASN A 27 -15.95 12.26 -9.54
C ASN A 27 -16.49 11.12 -8.66
N ALA A 28 -15.67 10.11 -8.34
CA ALA A 28 -16.05 8.99 -7.47
C ALA A 28 -15.69 9.22 -5.98
N VAL A 29 -15.00 10.31 -5.65
CA VAL A 29 -14.61 10.65 -4.27
C VAL A 29 -15.70 11.51 -3.64
N ASP A 30 -16.81 10.87 -3.25
CA ASP A 30 -17.97 11.55 -2.66
C ASP A 30 -17.75 11.96 -1.18
N THR A 31 -16.86 11.25 -0.48
CA THR A 31 -16.51 11.52 0.92
C THR A 31 -15.12 10.97 1.25
N THR A 32 -14.52 11.44 2.33
CA THR A 32 -13.24 10.93 2.83
C THR A 32 -13.44 9.96 4.00
N LEU A 33 -12.48 9.03 4.18
CA LEU A 33 -12.54 8.07 5.31
C LEU A 33 -12.62 8.79 6.68
N GLY A 34 -12.00 9.96 6.82
CA GLY A 34 -12.05 10.73 8.06
C GLY A 34 -13.44 11.30 8.36
N GLU A 35 -14.14 11.82 7.34
CA GLU A 35 -15.52 12.31 7.49
C GLU A 35 -16.47 11.17 7.81
N ALA A 36 -16.34 10.04 7.11
CA ALA A 36 -17.17 8.85 7.32
C ALA A 36 -16.98 8.21 8.72
N THR A 37 -15.78 8.31 9.30
CA THR A 37 -15.47 7.73 10.62
C THR A 37 -15.56 8.75 11.77
N SER A 38 -16.02 9.98 11.51
CA SER A 38 -16.09 11.08 12.50
C SER A 38 -16.92 10.77 13.75
N GLY A 39 -17.92 9.90 13.65
CA GLY A 39 -18.75 9.45 14.77
C GLY A 39 -18.26 8.15 15.44
N MET A 40 -17.16 7.56 14.99
CA MET A 40 -16.65 6.32 15.59
C MET A 40 -15.93 6.60 16.91
N GLU A 41 -16.14 5.74 17.90
CA GLU A 41 -15.43 5.81 19.17
C GLU A 41 -13.92 5.61 18.95
N GLN A 42 -13.12 6.43 19.61
CA GLN A 42 -11.66 6.34 19.51
C GLN A 42 -11.17 5.05 20.17
N ILE A 43 -10.23 4.37 19.52
CA ILE A 43 -9.55 3.23 20.15
C ILE A 43 -8.74 3.76 21.33
N GLY A 44 -9.01 3.22 22.52
CA GLY A 44 -8.29 3.57 23.74
C GLY A 44 -6.80 3.21 23.69
N ARG A 45 -6.08 3.46 24.79
CA ARG A 45 -4.62 3.22 24.85
C ARG A 45 -4.28 1.74 24.65
N ILE A 46 -3.67 1.41 23.52
CA ILE A 46 -3.18 0.05 23.25
C ILE A 46 -1.82 -0.16 23.94
N GLN A 47 -1.77 -1.06 24.93
CA GLN A 47 -0.52 -1.46 25.59
C GLN A 47 -0.01 -2.78 25.00
N MET A 48 0.96 -2.69 24.09
CA MET A 48 1.61 -3.88 23.55
C MET A 48 2.73 -4.39 24.48
N ARG A 49 2.87 -5.72 24.57
CA ARG A 49 3.98 -6.40 25.25
C ARG A 49 4.56 -7.48 24.35
N THR A 50 5.88 -7.61 24.33
CA THR A 50 6.57 -8.65 23.57
C THR A 50 6.25 -10.03 24.16
N ARG A 51 5.66 -10.92 23.35
CA ARG A 51 5.29 -12.29 23.78
C ARG A 51 6.32 -13.35 23.42
N ARG A 52 7.08 -13.13 22.35
CA ARG A 52 8.09 -14.08 21.84
C ARG A 52 9.30 -13.31 21.32
N THR A 53 10.49 -13.86 21.52
CA THR A 53 11.75 -13.35 20.94
C THR A 53 12.30 -14.39 19.99
N LEU A 54 12.48 -13.98 18.73
CA LEU A 54 12.90 -14.86 17.65
C LEU A 54 14.42 -14.73 17.51
N ARG A 55 15.13 -15.78 17.90
CA ARG A 55 16.60 -15.84 17.89
C ARG A 55 17.05 -16.89 16.88
N GLY A 56 18.25 -16.72 16.32
CA GLY A 56 18.87 -17.70 15.41
C GLY A 56 19.44 -17.11 14.13
N HIS A 57 19.16 -15.84 13.81
CA HIS A 57 19.72 -15.18 12.63
C HIS A 57 21.10 -14.60 12.94
N LEU A 58 22.09 -14.93 12.11
CA LEU A 58 23.47 -14.40 12.19
C LEU A 58 23.67 -13.12 11.36
N ALA A 59 22.61 -12.64 10.69
CA ALA A 59 22.59 -11.45 9.84
C ALA A 59 21.27 -10.68 10.01
N LYS A 60 21.18 -9.47 9.44
CA LYS A 60 19.99 -8.61 9.52
C LYS A 60 18.83 -9.17 8.69
N ILE A 61 17.65 -9.27 9.30
CA ILE A 61 16.40 -9.68 8.63
C ILE A 61 15.83 -8.49 7.85
N TYR A 62 15.51 -8.68 6.57
CA TYR A 62 14.93 -7.64 5.70
C TYR A 62 13.45 -7.84 5.35
N ALA A 63 12.94 -9.07 5.44
CA ALA A 63 11.57 -9.40 5.12
C ALA A 63 11.01 -10.46 6.07
N MET A 64 9.71 -10.38 6.33
CA MET A 64 8.95 -11.30 7.17
C MET A 64 7.50 -11.33 6.67
N HIS A 65 6.93 -12.52 6.53
CA HIS A 65 5.54 -12.71 6.10
C HIS A 65 4.86 -13.74 7.01
N TRP A 66 3.59 -13.50 7.36
CA TRP A 66 2.77 -14.47 8.08
C TRP A 66 2.25 -15.52 7.12
N GLY A 67 2.36 -16.81 7.46
CA GLY A 67 1.72 -17.87 6.67
C GLY A 67 0.19 -17.73 6.69
N SER A 68 -0.47 -18.20 5.63
CA SER A 68 -1.92 -18.05 5.41
C SER A 68 -2.84 -18.74 6.44
N ASP A 69 -2.31 -19.53 7.38
CA ASP A 69 -3.10 -20.15 8.44
C ASP A 69 -2.63 -19.69 9.82
N SER A 70 -3.47 -18.91 10.49
CA SER A 70 -3.32 -18.41 11.85
C SER A 70 -3.27 -19.52 12.92
N ARG A 71 -3.43 -20.80 12.53
CA ARG A 71 -3.54 -21.97 13.42
C ARG A 71 -2.24 -22.72 13.70
N HIS A 72 -1.09 -22.28 13.18
CA HIS A 72 0.19 -22.90 13.53
C HIS A 72 0.74 -22.36 14.87
N SER A 73 -0.07 -22.47 15.94
CA SER A 73 0.31 -22.13 17.33
C SER A 73 1.53 -22.93 17.83
N ASN A 74 1.85 -24.06 17.18
CA ASN A 74 2.89 -25.00 17.63
C ASN A 74 4.10 -25.07 16.68
N MET A 75 4.13 -24.29 15.60
CA MET A 75 5.32 -24.22 14.76
C MET A 75 6.15 -23.01 15.16
N LEU A 76 6.97 -23.18 16.21
CA LEU A 76 8.19 -22.38 16.41
C LEU A 76 9.22 -22.62 15.28
N ASN A 77 8.77 -22.78 14.04
CA ASN A 77 9.56 -22.88 12.81
C ASN A 77 8.86 -22.17 11.62
N GLY A 78 7.76 -21.43 11.86
CA GLY A 78 6.94 -20.80 10.82
C GLY A 78 7.35 -19.38 10.43
N LEU A 79 8.42 -18.85 11.01
CA LEU A 79 9.16 -17.78 10.37
C LEU A 79 10.16 -18.42 9.44
N LEU A 80 9.67 -18.73 8.25
CA LEU A 80 10.49 -18.74 7.07
C LEU A 80 11.00 -17.30 6.89
N CYS A 81 12.01 -16.90 7.67
CA CYS A 81 13.05 -16.10 7.07
C CYS A 81 13.57 -17.01 5.96
N ILE A 82 13.12 -16.76 4.74
CA ILE A 82 13.59 -17.45 3.55
C ILE A 82 15.11 -17.25 3.57
N LEU A 83 15.84 -18.27 4.03
CA LEU A 83 17.20 -18.52 3.58
C LEU A 83 17.10 -18.98 2.13
#